data_AF-A0A2M7GZ17-F1
#
_entry.id   AF-A0A2M7GZ17-F1
#
_cell.length_a   1.000
_cell.length_b   1.000
_cell.length_c   1.000
_cell.angle_alpha   90.00
_cell.angle_beta   90.00
_cell.angle_gamma   90.00
#
_symmetry.space_group_name_H-M   'P 1'
#
loop_
_entity.id
_entity.type
_entity.pdbx_description
1 polymer ?
#
loop_
_entity_poly.entity_id
_entity_poly.type
_entity_poly.pdbx_seq_one_letter_code
_entity_poly.pdbx_strand_id
1 'polypeptide(L)' 'MSIPTLLIFKEGKVVDQIIGAVPKEMISEKLDNIL' A
#
# COMPACT_ATOMS: atom_id res chain seq x y z
N MET A 1 -9.64 -9.26 11.66
CA MET A 1 -9.02 -7.93 11.59
C MET A 1 -7.52 -8.13 11.73
N SER A 2 -6.78 -8.17 10.63
CA SER A 2 -5.33 -8.39 10.64
C SER A 2 -4.63 -7.03 10.65
N ILE A 3 -3.64 -6.86 11.51
CA ILE A 3 -2.77 -5.67 11.61
C ILE A 3 -1.31 -6.12 11.47
N PRO A 4 -0.42 -5.29 10.91
CA PRO A 4 -0.63 -3.92 10.40
C PRO A 4 -1.33 -3.90 9.02
N THR A 5 -2.01 -2.79 8.70
CA THR A 5 -2.60 -2.55 7.37
C THR A 5 -2.26 -1.14 6.90
N LEU A 6 -1.73 -0.99 5.69
CA LEU A 6 -1.51 0.29 5.04
C LEU A 6 -2.53 0.50 3.92
N LEU A 7 -3.06 1.72 3.81
CA LEU A 7 -3.95 2.15 2.73
C LEU A 7 -3.25 3.22 1.90
N ILE A 8 -3.28 3.07 0.58
CA ILE A 8 -2.70 4.03 -0.37
C ILE A 8 -3.83 4.84 -0.99
N PHE A 9 -3.74 6.16 -0.88
CA PHE A 9 -4.72 7.10 -1.41
C PHE A 9 -4.13 7.92 -2.57
N LYS A 10 -4.89 8.06 -3.66
CA LYS A 10 -4.60 8.98 -4.77
C LYS A 10 -5.88 9.75 -5.10
N GLU A 11 -5.79 11.07 -5.18
CA GLU A 11 -6.93 11.96 -5.46
C GLU A 11 -8.14 11.75 -4.53
N GLY A 12 -7.88 11.47 -3.25
CA GLY A 12 -8.93 11.24 -2.25
C GLY A 12 -9.64 9.89 -2.36
N LYS A 13 -9.19 8.99 -3.26
CA LYS A 13 -9.70 7.62 -3.38
C LYS A 13 -8.66 6.61 -2.92
N VAL A 14 -9.12 5.52 -2.30
CA VAL A 14 -8.26 4.37 -2.00
C VAL A 14 -7.95 3.65 -3.31
N VAL A 15 -6.67 3.54 -3.64
CA VAL A 15 -6.21 2.91 -4.87
C VAL A 15 -5.47 1.59 -4.62
N ASP A 16 -4.96 1.37 -3.40
CA ASP A 16 -4.34 0.10 -3.03
C ASP A 16 -4.32 -0.09 -1.49
N GLN A 17 -4.09 -1.32 -1.05
CA GLN A 17 -3.94 -1.69 0.36
C GLN A 17 -2.87 -2.77 0.55
N ILE A 18 -2.20 -2.74 1.70
CA ILE A 18 -1.19 -3.71 2.11
C ILE A 18 -1.60 -4.26 3.47
N ILE A 19 -1.78 -5.57 3.58
CA ILE A 19 -2.15 -6.25 4.83
C ILE A 19 -0.97 -7.11 5.29
N GLY A 20 -0.57 -6.93 6.55
CA GLY A 20 0.57 -7.59 7.16
C GLY A 20 1.89 -6.84 6.93
N ALA A 21 2.95 -7.34 7.57
CA ALA A 21 4.29 -6.81 7.36
C ALA A 21 4.86 -7.34 6.03
N VAL A 22 5.35 -6.43 5.20
CA VAL A 22 5.98 -6.76 3.90
C VAL A 22 7.34 -6.06 3.77
N PRO A 23 8.26 -6.59 2.93
CA PRO A 23 9.55 -5.94 2.66
C PRO A 23 9.40 -4.56 2.02
N LYS A 24 10.43 -3.72 2.17
CA LYS A 24 10.46 -2.36 1.64
C LYS A 24 10.29 -2.33 0.12
N GLU A 25 10.94 -3.26 -0.57
CA GLU A 25 10.95 -3.37 -2.03
C GLU A 25 9.53 -3.50 -2.58
N MET A 26 8.68 -4.28 -1.91
CA MET A 26 7.28 -4.48 -2.28
C MET A 26 6.43 -3.23 -2.09
N ILE A 27 6.72 -2.43 -1.05
CA ILE A 27 6.05 -1.14 -0.82
C ILE A 27 6.45 -0.15 -1.92
N SER A 28 7.74 -0.07 -2.26
CA SER A 28 8.24 0.78 -3.33
C SER A 28 7.62 0.43 -4.68
N GLU A 29 7.59 -0.84 -5.05
CA GLU A 29 6.98 -1.30 -6.30
C GLU A 29 5.49 -0.93 -6.40
N LYS A 30 4.74 -1.07 -5.30
CA LYS A 30 3.34 -0.64 -5.25
C LYS A 30 3.18 0.86 -5.46
N LEU A 31 4.04 1.67 -4.86
CA LEU A 31 4.00 3.12 -5.04
C LEU A 31 4.37 3.52 -6.47
N ASP A 32 5.41 2.91 -7.05
CA ASP A 32 5.85 3.18 -8.43
C ASP A 32 4.79 2.83 -9.46
N ASN A 33 4.01 1.77 -9.23
CA ASN A 33 2.88 1.39 -10.09
C ASN A 33 1.69 2.36 -10.02
N ILE A 34 1.61 3.18 -8.96
CA ILE A 34 0.48 4.07 -8.69
C ILE A 34 0.82 5.53 -9.02
N LEU A 35 2.11 5.89 -9.13
CA LEU A 35 2.55 7.22 -9.56
C LEU A 35 2.18 7.47 -11.03
#